data_AF-A0A962GFN8-F1
#
_entry.id   AF-A0A962GFN8-F1
#
_cell.length_a   1.000
_cell.length_b   1.000
_cell.length_c   1.000
_cell.angle_alpha   90.00
_cell.angle_beta   90.00
_cell.angle_gamma   90.00
#
_symmetry.space_group_name_H-M   'P 1'
#
loop_
_entity.id
_entity.type
_entity.pdbx_description
1 polymer ?
#
loop_
_entity_poly.entity_id
_entity_poly.type
_entity_poly.pdbx_seq_one_letter_code
_entity_poly.pdbx_strand_id
1 'polypeptide(L)' 'MPCNIPVQKGVKTPSDCKCYSAVMRTYKAMQSEPPHVAREAALRVYCYHHPEDAKSDAYLTVERWIIAEHIH' A
#
# COMPACT_ATOMS: atom_id res chain seq x y z
N MET A 1 -16.96 17.64 -1.12
CA MET A 1 -16.66 17.51 0.31
C MET A 1 -15.55 16.49 0.46
N PRO A 2 -14.36 16.83 0.99
CA PRO A 2 -13.33 15.83 1.22
C PRO A 2 -13.80 14.92 2.37
N CYS A 3 -13.91 13.63 2.11
CA CYS A 3 -14.25 12.64 3.13
C CYS A 3 -13.08 12.55 4.14
N ASN A 4 -13.22 13.19 5.29
CA ASN A 4 -12.32 13.04 6.44
C ASN A 4 -12.58 11.69 7.12
N ILE A 5 -12.21 10.60 6.44
CA ILE A 5 -12.18 9.27 7.05
C ILE A 5 -10.98 9.27 8.00
N PRO A 6 -11.16 9.03 9.31
CA PRO A 6 -10.05 8.99 10.25
C PRO A 6 -9.00 7.99 9.78
N VAL A 7 -7.74 8.43 9.76
CA VAL A 7 -6.59 7.56 9.50
C VAL A 7 -6.64 6.46 10.56
N GLN A 8 -6.85 5.21 10.12
CA GLN A 8 -6.87 4.08 11.04
C GLN A 8 -5.52 4.02 11.74
N LYS A 9 -5.54 3.91 13.07
CA LYS A 9 -4.32 3.79 13.87
C LYS A 9 -3.52 2.59 13.38
N GLY A 10 -2.26 2.80 12.99
CA GLY A 10 -1.38 1.77 12.41
C GLY A 10 -1.21 1.86 10.88
N VAL A 11 -2.10 2.57 10.17
CA VAL A 11 -2.01 2.74 8.72
C VAL A 11 -1.14 3.93 8.34
N LYS A 12 -0.10 3.70 7.53
CA LYS A 12 0.85 4.74 7.13
C LYS A 12 0.34 5.54 5.92
N THR A 13 0.58 6.85 5.93
CA THR A 13 0.30 7.67 4.75
C THR A 13 1.45 7.56 3.73
N PRO A 14 1.20 7.79 2.43
CA PRO A 14 2.27 7.81 1.42
C PRO A 14 3.43 8.76 1.75
N SER A 15 3.13 9.93 2.31
CA SER A 15 4.14 10.93 2.69
C SER A 15 5.02 10.48 3.86
N ASP A 16 4.53 9.55 4.67
CA ASP A 16 5.21 9.09 5.88
C ASP A 16 6.07 7.83 5.63
N CYS A 17 5.96 7.15 4.47
CA CYS A 17 6.78 5.97 4.16
C CYS A 17 7.75 6.18 2.99
N LYS A 18 9.05 6.06 3.28
CA LYS A 18 10.11 5.99 2.25
C LYS A 18 9.94 4.80 1.30
N CYS A 19 9.27 3.74 1.76
CA CYS A 19 8.97 2.53 1.01
C CYS A 19 7.90 2.72 -0.07
N TYR A 20 7.10 3.79 -0.01
CA TYR A 20 5.96 4.02 -0.90
C TYR A 20 6.32 3.87 -2.37
N SER A 21 7.40 4.54 -2.80
CA SER A 21 7.85 4.48 -4.20
C SER A 21 8.20 3.06 -4.67
N ALA A 22 8.84 2.25 -3.81
CA ALA A 22 9.19 0.87 -4.10
C ALA A 22 7.96 -0.03 -4.18
N VAL A 23 7.01 0.15 -3.26
CA VAL A 23 5.72 -0.56 -3.23
C VAL A 23 4.93 -0.27 -4.51
N MET A 24 4.76 1.01 -4.86
CA MET A 24 3.99 1.41 -6.04
C MET A 24 4.68 1.01 -7.34
N ARG A 25 6.03 1.10 -7.42
CA ARG A 25 6.77 0.61 -8.59
C ARG A 25 6.58 -0.89 -8.81
N THR A 26 6.56 -1.67 -7.73
CA THR A 26 6.33 -3.12 -7.79
C THR A 26 4.92 -3.43 -8.26
N TYR A 27 3.91 -2.76 -7.71
CA TYR A 27 2.53 -2.92 -8.14
C TYR A 27 2.36 -2.61 -9.64
N LYS A 28 2.92 -1.48 -10.11
CA LYS A 28 2.88 -1.08 -11.53
C LYS A 28 3.59 -2.06 -12.45
N ALA A 29 4.75 -2.56 -12.03
CA ALA A 29 5.51 -3.55 -12.81
C ALA A 29 4.76 -4.87 -13.00
N MET A 30 3.76 -5.15 -12.16
CA MET A 30 2.95 -6.36 -12.20
C MET A 30 1.51 -6.13 -12.69
N GLN A 31 1.23 -5.01 -13.36
CA GLN A 31 -0.12 -4.74 -13.90
C GLN A 31 -0.58 -5.73 -14.98
N SER A 32 0.34 -6.50 -15.58
CA SER A 32 0.01 -7.60 -16.49
C SER A 32 -0.54 -8.83 -15.76
N GLU A 33 -0.32 -8.94 -14.46
CA GLU A 33 -0.80 -10.04 -13.61
C GLU A 33 -2.17 -9.71 -13.01
N PRO A 34 -2.91 -10.73 -12.51
CA PRO A 34 -4.15 -10.48 -11.80
C PRO A 34 -3.97 -9.50 -10.62
N PRO A 35 -4.94 -8.60 -10.34
CA PRO A 35 -4.78 -7.54 -9.34
C PRO A 35 -4.38 -8.04 -7.94
N HIS A 36 -4.85 -9.22 -7.54
CA HIS A 36 -4.51 -9.82 -6.26
C HIS A 36 -3.03 -10.22 -6.17
N VAL A 37 -2.42 -10.66 -7.27
CA VAL A 37 -0.99 -11.04 -7.36
C VAL A 37 -0.10 -9.80 -7.30
N ALA A 38 -0.44 -8.76 -8.09
CA ALA A 38 0.29 -7.50 -8.07
C ALA A 38 0.28 -6.84 -6.68
N ARG A 39 -0.88 -6.87 -5.99
CA ARG A 39 -1.01 -6.38 -4.61
C ARG A 39 -0.21 -7.22 -3.63
N GLU A 40 -0.22 -8.55 -3.76
CA GLU A 40 0.56 -9.42 -2.86
C GLU A 40 2.07 -9.15 -2.98
N ALA A 41 2.57 -8.92 -4.20
CA ALA A 41 3.96 -8.53 -4.40
C ALA A 41 4.28 -7.18 -3.76
N ALA A 42 3.42 -6.17 -3.94
CA ALA A 42 3.55 -4.87 -3.29
C ALA A 42 3.53 -4.99 -1.75
N LEU A 43 2.69 -5.88 -1.21
CA LEU A 43 2.61 -6.19 0.22
C LEU A 43 3.90 -6.83 0.74
N ARG A 44 4.51 -7.75 0.00
CA ARG A 44 5.80 -8.34 0.39
C ARG A 44 6.91 -7.29 0.49
N VAL A 45 6.94 -6.34 -0.45
CA VAL A 45 7.89 -5.20 -0.40
C VAL A 45 7.63 -4.33 0.84
N TYR A 46 6.37 -4.03 1.15
CA TYR A 46 6.02 -3.27 2.34
C TYR A 46 6.46 -4.00 3.63
N CYS A 47 6.10 -5.28 3.78
CA CYS A 47 6.42 -6.09 4.95
C CYS A 47 7.93 -6.31 5.14
N TYR A 48 8.72 -6.26 4.07
CA TYR A 48 10.18 -6.28 4.17
C TYR A 48 10.74 -5.04 4.89
N HIS A 49 10.13 -3.87 4.67
CA HIS A 49 10.52 -2.63 5.33
C HIS A 49 9.87 -2.42 6.70
N HIS A 50 8.73 -3.06 6.95
CA HIS A 50 7.96 -2.97 8.20
C HIS A 50 7.63 -4.36 8.76
N PRO A 51 8.63 -5.17 9.15
CA PRO A 51 8.40 -6.49 9.73
C PRO A 51 7.65 -6.45 11.08
N GLU A 52 7.68 -5.30 11.76
CA GLU A 52 7.00 -5.04 13.03
C GLU A 52 5.50 -4.76 12.89
N ASP A 53 5.02 -4.39 11.71
CA ASP A 53 3.62 -4.07 11.48
C ASP A 53 2.74 -5.33 11.54
N ALA A 54 1.53 -5.19 12.08
CA ALA A 54 0.53 -6.25 11.97
C ALA A 54 0.19 -6.50 10.50
N LYS A 55 -0.01 -7.77 10.12
CA LYS A 55 -0.35 -8.15 8.74
C LYS A 55 -1.60 -7.44 8.21
N SER A 56 -2.58 -7.20 9.08
CA SER A 56 -3.80 -6.44 8.75
C SER A 56 -3.49 -4.99 8.36
N ASP A 57 -2.60 -4.35 9.10
CA ASP A 57 -2.28 -2.93 8.95
C ASP A 57 -1.40 -2.71 7.72
N ALA A 58 -0.47 -3.63 7.47
CA ALA A 58 0.33 -3.68 6.25
C ALA A 58 -0.57 -3.86 5.01
N TYR A 59 -1.53 -4.79 5.07
CA TYR A 59 -2.48 -5.02 3.99
C TYR A 59 -3.31 -3.77 3.71
N LEU A 60 -3.92 -3.17 4.74
CA LEU A 60 -4.75 -1.97 4.61
C LEU A 60 -3.96 -0.76 4.11
N THR A 61 -2.69 -0.63 4.52
CA THR A 61 -1.80 0.45 4.06
C THR A 61 -1.55 0.34 2.56
N VAL A 62 -1.14 -0.84 2.08
CA VAL A 62 -0.86 -1.07 0.65
C VAL A 62 -2.13 -0.95 -0.18
N GLU A 63 -3.26 -1.49 0.29
CA GLU A 63 -4.54 -1.38 -0.41
C GLU A 63 -4.98 0.07 -0.56
N ARG A 64 -4.86 0.89 0.48
CA ARG A 64 -5.17 2.33 0.42
C ARG A 64 -4.27 3.07 -0.57
N TRP A 65 -2.99 2.75 -0.62
CA TRP A 65 -2.07 3.38 -1.56
C TRP A 65 -2.40 3.06 -3.01
N ILE A 66 -2.73 1.80 -3.29
CA ILE A 66 -3.16 1.36 -4.63
C ILE A 66 -4.47 2.04 -5.04
N ILE A 67 -5.45 2.10 -4.14
CA ILE A 67 -6.74 2.75 -4.42
C ILE A 67 -6.56 4.26 -4.66
N ALA A 68 -5.74 4.93 -3.84
CA ALA A 68 -5.45 6.36 -4.00
C ALA A 68 -4.79 6.66 -5.35
N GLU A 69 -3.98 5.75 -5.88
CA GLU A 69 -3.36 5.89 -7.20
C GLU A 69 -4.36 5.79 -8.36
N HIS A 70 -5.44 5.00 -8.21
CA HIS A 70 -6.46 4.83 -9.25
C HIS A 70 -7.47 5.98 -9.32
N ILE A 71 -7.50 6.84 -8.31
CA ILE A 71 -8.45 7.96 -8.20
C ILE A 71 -7.87 9.26 -8.81
N HIS A 72 -6.60 9.24 -9.24
CA HIS A 72 -5.90 10.36 -9.88
C HIS A 72 -5.60 10.07 -11.36
#